data_AF-A0AAW9W8Z1-F1
#
_entry.id   AF-A0AAW9W8Z1-F1
#
_cell.length_a   1.000
_cell.length_b   1.000
_cell.length_c   1.000
_cell.angle_alpha   90.00
_cell.angle_beta   90.00
_cell.angle_gamma   90.00
#
_symmetry.space_group_name_H-M   'P 1'
#
loop_
_entity.id
_entity.type
_entity.pdbx_description
1 polymer ?
#
loop_
_entity_poly.entity_id
_entity_poly.type
_entity_poly.pdbx_seq_one_letter_code
_entity_poly.pdbx_strand_id
1 'polypeptide(L)'
;KNSFSSQLDGIDGLGPKRKQNLMRHFKSLTKIKEASVDEIVEVGVPRAVAEAVQTKLNPQETEILLQVAEERVDYQTEGNHNEP
;
A
#
# COMPACT_ATOMS: atom_id res chain seq x y z
N LYS A 1 -0.68 25.91 6.73
CA LYS A 1 -1.31 25.80 5.39
C LYS A 1 -1.55 24.31 5.14
N ASN A 2 -2.77 23.83 5.39
CA ASN A 2 -3.05 22.39 5.57
C ASN A 2 -3.58 21.78 4.26
N SER A 3 -2.70 21.61 3.26
CA SER A 3 -3.06 21.09 1.92
C SER A 3 -3.23 19.57 1.87
N PHE A 4 -3.12 18.89 3.00
CA PHE A 4 -3.13 17.44 3.07
C PHE A 4 -4.53 16.87 2.72
N SER A 5 -5.61 17.53 3.13
CA SER A 5 -6.99 17.04 2.90
C SER A 5 -7.35 16.83 1.43
N SER A 6 -6.67 17.50 0.50
CA SER A 6 -6.86 17.34 -0.95
C SER A 6 -6.29 16.03 -1.50
N GLN A 7 -5.25 15.46 -0.88
CA GLN A 7 -4.65 14.21 -1.35
C GLN A 7 -5.55 12.99 -1.10
N LEU A 8 -6.37 13.05 -0.05
CA LEU A 8 -7.36 12.01 0.25
C LEU A 8 -8.67 12.19 -0.53
N ASP A 9 -9.04 13.42 -0.86
CA ASP A 9 -10.36 13.73 -1.44
C ASP A 9 -10.51 13.24 -2.89
N GLY A 10 -9.39 13.10 -3.62
CA GLY A 10 -9.39 12.67 -5.02
C GLY A 10 -9.37 11.16 -5.23
N ILE A 11 -9.60 10.34 -4.19
CA ILE A 11 -9.54 8.89 -4.28
C ILE A 11 -10.94 8.34 -4.55
N ASP A 12 -11.10 7.66 -5.69
CA ASP A 12 -12.33 6.99 -6.06
C ASP A 12 -12.73 5.94 -5.00
N GLY A 13 -13.96 6.07 -4.48
CA GLY A 13 -14.45 5.23 -3.38
C GLY A 13 -14.10 5.71 -1.97
N LEU A 14 -13.26 6.74 -1.80
CA LEU A 14 -12.98 7.39 -0.51
C LEU A 14 -13.86 8.63 -0.29
N GLY A 15 -15.17 8.42 -0.15
CA GLY A 15 -16.11 9.49 0.13
C GLY A 15 -15.87 10.18 1.49
N PRO A 16 -16.51 11.35 1.73
CA PRO A 16 -16.30 12.19 2.91
C PRO A 16 -16.49 11.44 4.25
N LYS A 17 -17.39 10.45 4.28
CA LYS A 17 -17.63 9.60 5.46
C LYS A 17 -16.42 8.73 5.83
N ARG A 18 -15.79 8.09 4.85
CA ARG A 18 -14.59 7.26 5.06
C ARG A 18 -13.37 8.11 5.41
N LYS A 19 -13.21 9.25 4.74
CA LYS A 19 -12.19 10.26 5.07
C LYS A 19 -12.33 10.75 6.51
N GLN A 20 -13.54 11.04 6.96
CA GLN A 20 -13.77 11.49 8.34
C GLN A 20 -13.45 10.38 9.35
N ASN A 21 -13.81 9.13 9.06
CA ASN A 21 -13.42 7.99 9.89
C ASN A 21 -11.90 7.83 9.97
N LEU A 22 -11.19 7.89 8.82
CA LEU A 22 -9.73 7.88 8.77
C LEU A 22 -9.13 9.01 9.61
N MET A 23 -9.61 10.24 9.44
CA MET A 23 -9.12 11.37 10.24
C MET A 23 -9.41 11.22 11.73
N ARG A 24 -10.54 10.62 12.12
CA ARG A 24 -10.86 10.36 13.52
C ARG A 24 -9.99 9.27 14.11
N HIS A 25 -9.66 8.24 13.34
CA HIS A 25 -8.88 7.10 13.79
C HIS A 25 -7.38 7.43 13.85
N PHE A 26 -6.82 7.90 12.73
CA PHE A 26 -5.40 8.17 12.57
C PHE A 26 -4.97 9.55 13.08
N LYS A 27 -5.92 10.46 13.33
CA LYS A 27 -5.72 11.84 13.82
C LYS A 27 -4.99 12.80 12.86
N SER A 28 -4.18 12.31 11.93
CA SER A 28 -3.43 13.12 10.96
C SER A 28 -3.18 12.37 9.65
N LEU A 29 -2.90 13.11 8.58
CA LEU A 29 -2.63 12.52 7.28
C LEU A 29 -1.29 11.79 7.20
N THR A 30 -0.29 12.25 7.97
CA THR A 30 0.98 11.51 8.14
C THR A 30 0.72 10.10 8.63
N LYS A 31 -0.13 9.96 9.66
CA LYS A 31 -0.54 8.66 10.20
C LYS A 31 -1.31 7.82 9.19
N ILE A 32 -2.12 8.44 8.32
CA ILE A 32 -2.83 7.72 7.23
C ILE A 32 -1.86 7.26 6.15
N LYS A 33 -0.80 8.03 5.88
CA LYS A 33 0.26 7.65 4.92
C LYS A 33 1.13 6.51 5.47
N GLU A 34 1.42 6.52 6.77
CA GLU A 34 2.14 5.44 7.46
C GLU A 34 1.27 4.22 7.76
N ALA A 35 -0.06 4.38 7.67
CA ALA A 35 -1.00 3.30 7.91
C ALA A 35 -0.84 2.21 6.84
N SER A 36 -0.92 0.97 7.29
CA SER A 36 -0.97 -0.18 6.38
C SER A 36 -2.34 -0.30 5.73
N VAL A 37 -2.40 -0.98 4.58
CA VAL A 37 -3.67 -1.34 3.92
C VAL A 37 -4.64 -1.99 4.92
N ASP A 38 -4.13 -2.85 5.79
CA ASP A 38 -4.90 -3.55 6.83
C ASP A 38 -5.58 -2.58 7.80
N GLU A 39 -4.83 -1.61 8.37
CA GLU A 39 -5.40 -0.63 9.29
C GLU A 39 -6.45 0.27 8.60
N ILE A 40 -6.23 0.63 7.33
CA ILE A 40 -7.20 1.40 6.56
C ILE A 40 -8.47 0.55 6.34
N VAL A 41 -8.33 -0.76 6.14
CA VAL A 41 -9.45 -1.69 6.01
C VAL A 41 -10.24 -1.80 7.31
N GLU A 42 -9.56 -1.87 8.46
CA GLU A 42 -10.20 -1.90 9.78
C GLU A 42 -11.10 -0.67 10.04
N VAL A 43 -10.78 0.48 9.44
CA VAL A 43 -11.60 1.70 9.55
C VAL A 43 -12.92 1.61 8.76
N GLY A 44 -13.12 0.54 7.97
CA GLY A 44 -14.31 0.32 7.14
C GLY A 44 -14.13 0.78 5.69
N VAL A 45 -12.88 0.79 5.21
CA VAL A 45 -12.53 1.07 3.82
C VAL A 45 -12.29 -0.27 3.12
N PRO A 46 -12.82 -0.51 1.92
CA PRO A 46 -12.52 -1.76 1.20
C PRO A 46 -11.05 -1.80 0.77
N ARG A 47 -10.46 -2.99 0.71
CA ARG A 47 -9.04 -3.21 0.38
C ARG A 47 -8.60 -2.47 -0.89
N ALA A 48 -9.41 -2.53 -1.95
CA ALA A 48 -9.14 -1.82 -3.21
C ALA A 48 -8.97 -0.29 -3.03
N VAL A 49 -9.75 0.32 -2.13
CA VAL A 49 -9.63 1.76 -1.83
C VAL A 49 -8.46 2.00 -0.88
N ALA A 50 -8.22 1.10 0.08
CA ALA A 50 -7.09 1.19 1.00
C ALA A 50 -5.73 1.14 0.25
N GLU A 51 -5.61 0.24 -0.72
CA GLU A 51 -4.45 0.16 -1.63
C GLU A 51 -4.32 1.45 -2.44
N ALA A 52 -5.42 1.93 -3.04
CA ALA A 52 -5.40 3.20 -3.78
C ALA A 52 -4.94 4.38 -2.91
N VAL A 53 -5.38 4.45 -1.64
CA VAL A 53 -4.92 5.45 -0.66
C VAL A 53 -3.42 5.33 -0.43
N GLN A 54 -2.94 4.13 -0.13
CA GLN A 54 -1.53 3.90 0.19
C GLN A 54 -0.64 4.21 -1.02
N THR A 55 -0.99 3.72 -2.22
CA THR A 55 -0.27 4.02 -3.46
C THR A 55 -0.26 5.50 -3.80
N LYS A 56 -1.38 6.22 -3.59
CA LYS A 56 -1.45 7.65 -3.90
C LYS A 56 -0.61 8.50 -2.94
N LEU A 57 -0.48 8.08 -1.68
CA LEU A 57 0.28 8.79 -0.65
C LEU A 57 1.76 8.38 -0.60
N ASN A 58 2.08 7.16 -1.01
CA ASN A 58 3.44 6.62 -1.05
C ASN A 58 3.81 6.07 -2.45
N PRO A 59 3.93 6.93 -3.48
CA PRO A 59 4.19 6.49 -4.84
C PRO A 59 5.58 5.84 -5.06
N GLN A 60 6.50 5.93 -4.09
CA GLN A 60 7.89 5.49 -4.25
C GLN A 60 8.13 4.02 -3.87
N GLU A 61 7.21 3.40 -3.11
CA GLU A 61 7.39 2.05 -2.57
C GLU A 61 6.90 0.95 -3.52
N THR A 62 5.99 1.29 -4.43
CA THR A 62 5.44 0.36 -5.44
C THR A 62 6.51 -0.09 -6.45
N GLU A 63 7.48 0.77 -6.77
CA GLU A 63 8.52 0.47 -7.76
C GLU A 63 9.53 -0.58 -7.24
N ILE A 64 9.77 -0.61 -5.93
CA ILE A 64 10.74 -1.52 -5.28
C ILE A 64 10.21 -2.95 -5.20
N LEU A 65 8.90 -3.14 -4.98
CA LEU A 65 8.29 -4.48 -4.88
C LEU A 65 8.20 -5.19 -6.23
N LEU A 66 8.10 -4.46 -7.34
CA LEU A 66 7.99 -5.04 -8.67
C LEU A 66 9.34 -5.59 -9.16
N GLN A 67 10.46 -4.95 -8.78
CA GLN A 67 11.80 -5.41 -9.12
C GLN A 67 12.24 -6.68 -8.38
N VAL A 68 11.73 -6.93 -7.16
CA VAL A 68 12.08 -8.16 -6.40
C VAL A 68 11.34 -9.39 -6.94
N ALA A 69 10.18 -9.21 -7.57
CA ALA A 69 9.39 -10.32 -8.12
C ALA A 69 10.01 -10.94 -9.39
N GLU A 70 10.87 -10.21 -10.11
CA GLU A 70 11.54 -10.71 -11.31
C GLU A 70 12.88 -11.43 -11.03
N GLU A 71 13.44 -11.33 -9.81
CA GLU A 71 14.78 -11.82 -9.47
C GLU A 71 14.82 -13.20 -8.77
N ARG A 72 13.77 -14.02 -8.92
CA ARG A 72 13.68 -15.35 -8.27
C ARG A 72 13.23 -16.45 -9.22
N VAL A 73 14.00 -16.73 -10.28
CA VAL A 73 13.94 -18.03 -10.97
C VAL A 73 15.31 -18.42 -11.55
N ASP A 74 16.28 -18.68 -10.68
CA ASP A 74 17.45 -19.52 -10.99
C ASP A 74 17.54 -20.70 -10.01
N TYR A 75 16.47 -21.48 -9.89
CA TYR A 75 16.60 -22.86 -9.42
C TYR A 75 17.11 -23.72 -10.59
N GLN A 76 18.41 -23.70 -10.86
CA GLN A 76 19.07 -24.82 -11.54
C GLN A 76 19.49 -25.85 -10.48
N THR A 77 18.57 -26.78 -10.19
CA THR A 77 18.91 -28.06 -9.56
C THR A 77 18.64 -29.16 -10.57
N GLU A 78 19.67 -29.51 -11.35
CA GLU A 78 19.72 -30.80 -12.03
C GLU A 78 20.98 -31.49 -11.52
N GLY A 79 20.78 -32.41 -10.57
CA GLY A 79 21.84 -33.23 -10.02
C GLY A 79 22.40 -34.16 -11.08
N ASN A 80 23.73 -34.25 -11.15
CA ASN A 80 24.43 -35.41 -11.66
C ASN A 80 25.57 -35.72 -10.68
N HIS A 81 25.29 -36.65 -9.77
CA HIS A 81 26.34 -37.43 -9.13
C HIS A 81 27.05 -38.19 -10.24
N ASN A 82 28.33 -37.89 -10.46
CA ASN A 82 29.22 -38.86 -11.08
C ASN A 82 30.53 -38.84 -10.29
N GLU A 83 30.61 -39.82 -9.39
CA GLU A 83 31.79 -40.18 -8.62
C GLU A 83 32.79 -40.85 -9.57
N PRO A 84 34.05 -40.39 -9.67
CA PRO A 84 35.13 -41.19 -10.23
C PRO A 84 35.88 -41.99 -9.16
#